data_AF-A0A2G1WSN1-F1
#
_entry.id   AF-A0A2G1WSN1-F1
#
_cell.length_a   1.000
_cell.length_b   1.000
_cell.length_c   1.000
_cell.angle_alpha   90.00
_cell.angle_beta   90.00
_cell.angle_gamma   90.00
#
_symmetry.space_group_name_H-M   'P 1'
#
loop_
_entity.id
_entity.type
_entity.pdbx_description
1 polymer ?
#
loop_
_entity_poly.entity_id
_entity_poly.type
_entity_poly.pdbx_seq_one_letter_code
_entity_poly.pdbx_strand_id
1 'polypeptide(L)'
;MLAMKRIAAIHREHSKSEIRDSIRDLKTELNSFQEQYDVADVDELTLELEPGDDGWQDVTRWQQIEQNLEIVQAALSLYDFDPDDSHAAAARVADTSHVTGSSKYGTLSDDSEQSTA
;
A
#
# COMPACT_ATOMS: atom_id res chain seq x y z
N MET A 1 -13.00 -4.90 -15.09
CA MET A 1 -12.09 -3.73 -15.13
C MET A 1 -10.98 -3.93 -14.11
N LEU A 2 -9.71 -3.73 -14.50
CA LEU A 2 -8.56 -3.84 -13.59
C LEU A 2 -8.58 -2.74 -12.51
N ALA A 3 -9.01 -1.53 -12.86
CA ALA A 3 -9.12 -0.38 -11.95
C ALA A 3 -10.04 -0.66 -10.75
N MET A 4 -11.27 -1.13 -10.97
CA MET A 4 -12.21 -1.48 -9.89
C MET A 4 -11.64 -2.53 -8.91
N LYS A 5 -10.93 -3.55 -9.43
CA LYS A 5 -10.27 -4.56 -8.58
C LYS A 5 -9.18 -3.93 -7.71
N ARG A 6 -8.41 -3.00 -8.27
CA ARG A 6 -7.33 -2.31 -7.57
C ARG A 6 -7.86 -1.32 -6.52
N ILE A 7 -8.94 -0.60 -6.82
CA ILE A 7 -9.65 0.26 -5.87
C ILE A 7 -10.12 -0.55 -4.65
N ALA A 8 -10.79 -1.69 -4.89
CA ALA A 8 -11.28 -2.56 -3.82
C ALA A 8 -10.13 -3.18 -2.99
N ALA A 9 -9.03 -3.56 -3.65
CA ALA A 9 -7.85 -4.06 -2.95
C ALA A 9 -7.24 -2.97 -2.04
N ILE A 10 -7.07 -1.74 -2.54
CA ILE A 10 -6.54 -0.64 -1.76
C ILE A 10 -7.41 -0.35 -0.54
N HIS A 11 -8.74 -0.30 -0.74
CA HIS A 11 -9.69 -0.08 0.35
C HIS A 11 -9.55 -1.12 1.47
N ARG A 12 -9.42 -2.40 1.11
CA ARG A 12 -9.30 -3.51 2.07
C ARG A 12 -7.94 -3.56 2.75
N GLU A 13 -6.88 -3.22 2.02
CA GLU A 13 -5.50 -3.48 2.46
C GLU A 13 -4.86 -2.28 3.14
N HIS A 14 -5.35 -1.07 2.88
CA HIS A 14 -4.79 0.17 3.42
C HIS A 14 -5.83 0.92 4.26
N SER A 15 -5.34 1.54 5.33
CA SER A 15 -6.10 2.48 6.13
C SER A 15 -6.33 3.80 5.38
N LYS A 16 -7.35 4.55 5.80
CA LYS A 16 -7.63 5.90 5.28
C LYS A 16 -6.42 6.85 5.38
N SER A 17 -5.60 6.74 6.44
CA SER A 17 -4.37 7.52 6.59
C SER A 17 -3.30 7.12 5.57
N GLU A 18 -3.05 5.83 5.39
CA GLU A 18 -2.07 5.34 4.41
C GLU A 18 -2.46 5.70 2.97
N ILE A 19 -3.77 5.68 2.66
CA ILE A 19 -4.29 6.13 1.37
C ILE A 19 -4.04 7.62 1.18
N ARG A 20 -4.26 8.45 2.21
CA ARG A 20 -3.98 9.89 2.16
C ARG A 20 -2.49 10.19 2.00
N ASP A 21 -1.63 9.45 2.71
CA ASP A 21 -0.18 9.55 2.57
C ASP A 21 0.26 9.18 1.15
N SER A 22 -0.27 8.09 0.60
CA SER A 22 -0.01 7.68 -0.79
C SER A 22 -0.42 8.75 -1.80
N ILE A 23 -1.58 9.41 -1.61
CA ILE A 23 -2.03 10.52 -2.47
C ILE A 23 -1.07 11.71 -2.38
N ARG A 24 -0.58 12.05 -1.18
CA ARG A 24 0.40 13.13 -1.00
C ARG A 24 1.69 12.80 -1.74
N ASP A 25 2.21 11.59 -1.54
CA ASP A 25 3.48 11.17 -2.11
C ASP A 25 3.44 11.15 -3.65
N LEU A 26 2.35 10.64 -4.24
CA LEU A 26 2.13 10.68 -5.70
C LEU A 26 2.04 12.12 -6.22
N LYS A 27 1.36 13.02 -5.50
CA LYS A 27 1.30 14.45 -5.88
C LYS A 27 2.66 15.14 -5.81
N THR A 28 3.47 14.81 -4.80
CA THR A 28 4.84 15.30 -4.71
C THR A 28 5.69 14.80 -5.87
N GLU A 29 5.52 13.54 -6.27
CA GLU A 29 6.22 12.98 -7.44
C GLU A 29 5.79 13.70 -8.74
N LEU A 30 4.50 13.94 -8.96
CA LEU A 30 4.03 14.73 -10.10
C LEU A 30 4.61 16.15 -10.12
N ASN A 31 4.62 16.81 -8.96
CA ASN A 31 5.18 18.14 -8.85
C ASN A 31 6.69 18.16 -9.12
N SER A 32 7.42 17.09 -8.78
CA SER A 32 8.83 16.97 -9.13
C SER A 32 9.08 16.91 -10.64
N PHE A 33 8.18 16.29 -11.42
CA PHE A 33 8.26 16.34 -12.88
C PHE A 33 7.93 17.72 -13.42
N GLN A 34 6.91 18.39 -12.88
CA GLN A 34 6.57 19.77 -13.27
C GLN A 34 7.76 20.70 -13.06
N GLU A 35 8.44 20.60 -11.92
CA GLU A 35 9.63 21.41 -11.62
C GLU A 35 10.85 21.02 -12.47
N GLN A 36 11.03 19.72 -12.72
CA GLN A 36 12.17 19.22 -13.51
C GLN A 36 12.11 19.67 -14.97
N TYR A 37 10.91 19.65 -15.55
CA TYR A 37 10.69 19.94 -16.96
C TYR A 37 10.16 21.36 -17.22
N ASP A 38 9.77 22.10 -16.19
CA ASP A 38 9.13 23.43 -16.27
C ASP A 38 7.82 23.42 -17.10
N VAL A 39 7.04 22.35 -16.93
CA VAL A 39 5.78 22.11 -17.64
C VAL A 39 4.63 21.91 -16.65
N ALA A 40 3.42 22.24 -17.08
CA ALA A 40 2.22 22.10 -16.26
C ALA A 40 1.73 20.65 -16.19
N ASP A 41 1.85 19.89 -17.29
CA ASP A 41 1.33 18.53 -17.40
C ASP A 41 2.13 17.66 -18.39
N VAL A 42 1.76 16.38 -18.44
CA VAL A 42 2.44 15.40 -19.29
C VAL A 42 2.19 15.62 -20.78
N ASP A 43 1.08 16.26 -21.15
CA ASP A 43 0.75 16.56 -22.55
C ASP A 43 1.69 17.66 -23.05
N GLU A 44 1.95 18.69 -22.24
CA GLU A 44 2.95 19.73 -22.54
C GLU A 44 4.35 19.13 -22.70
N LEU A 45 4.79 18.28 -21.76
CA LEU A 45 6.08 17.57 -21.89
C LEU A 45 6.17 16.77 -23.19
N THR A 46 5.08 16.08 -23.56
CA THR A 46 5.01 15.27 -24.77
C THR A 46 5.14 16.11 -26.05
N LEU A 47 4.71 17.37 -26.02
CA LEU A 47 4.83 18.29 -27.17
C LEU A 47 6.24 18.86 -27.33
N GLU A 48 7.01 18.95 -26.24
CA GLU A 48 8.37 19.50 -26.24
C GLU A 48 9.44 18.47 -26.60
N LEU A 49 9.19 17.18 -26.36
CA LEU A 49 10.15 16.11 -26.58
C LEU A 49 10.30 15.72 -28.06
N GLU A 50 11.55 15.56 -28.50
CA GLU A 50 11.88 15.02 -29.81
C GLU A 50 11.99 13.48 -29.79
N PRO A 51 11.79 12.80 -30.94
CA PRO A 51 11.99 11.36 -31.01
C PRO A 51 13.43 10.95 -30.65
N GLY A 52 13.57 10.14 -29.61
CA GLY A 52 14.87 9.65 -29.12
C GLY A 52 15.35 10.32 -27.84
N ASP A 53 14.63 11.32 -27.34
CA ASP A 53 14.93 11.95 -26.06
C ASP A 53 14.69 11.01 -24.87
N ASP A 54 15.54 11.10 -23.85
CA ASP A 54 15.39 10.28 -22.63
C ASP A 54 14.12 10.64 -21.84
N GLY A 55 13.54 11.82 -22.06
CA GLY A 55 12.31 12.30 -21.40
C GLY A 55 11.07 11.45 -21.70
N TRP A 56 11.06 10.66 -22.78
CA TRP A 56 9.95 9.74 -23.09
C TRP A 56 9.73 8.67 -22.00
N GLN A 57 10.80 8.28 -21.29
CA GLN A 57 10.67 7.37 -20.15
C GLN A 57 9.94 8.05 -18.98
N ASP A 58 10.21 9.33 -18.75
CA ASP A 58 9.58 10.09 -17.67
C ASP A 58 8.13 10.42 -18.01
N VAL A 59 7.77 10.68 -19.28
CA VAL A 59 6.37 10.75 -19.75
C VAL A 59 5.60 9.49 -19.38
N THR A 60 6.18 8.31 -19.64
CA THR A 60 5.54 7.03 -19.31
C THR A 60 5.35 6.88 -17.80
N ARG A 61 6.34 7.27 -17.00
CA ARG A 61 6.26 7.24 -15.54
C ARG A 61 5.19 8.21 -15.02
N TRP A 62 5.16 9.44 -15.53
CA TRP A 62 4.18 10.46 -15.18
C TRP A 62 2.75 9.94 -15.42
N GLN A 63 2.46 9.41 -16.60
CA GLN A 63 1.14 8.83 -16.92
C GLN A 63 0.76 7.69 -15.97
N GLN A 64 1.73 6.88 -15.53
CA GLN A 64 1.48 5.82 -14.57
C GLN A 64 1.14 6.36 -13.18
N ILE A 65 1.81 7.45 -12.75
CA ILE A 65 1.54 8.12 -11.48
C ILE A 65 0.15 8.74 -11.49
N GLU A 66 -0.25 9.41 -12.58
CA GLU A 66 -1.61 9.97 -12.73
C GLU A 66 -2.70 8.89 -12.62
N GLN A 67 -2.52 7.77 -13.34
CA GLN A 67 -3.44 6.63 -13.25
C GLN A 67 -3.49 6.04 -11.83
N ASN A 68 -2.34 5.94 -11.15
CA ASN A 68 -2.30 5.48 -9.77
C ASN A 68 -3.01 6.46 -8.83
N LEU A 69 -2.82 7.76 -9.03
CA LEU A 69 -3.45 8.81 -8.25
C LEU A 69 -4.98 8.76 -8.37
N GLU A 70 -5.50 8.59 -9.59
CA GLU A 70 -6.94 8.42 -9.83
C GLU A 70 -7.49 7.21 -9.05
N ILE A 71 -6.80 6.07 -9.12
CA ILE A 71 -7.20 4.83 -8.45
C ILE A 71 -7.21 5.00 -6.92
N VAL A 72 -6.18 5.62 -6.36
CA VAL A 72 -6.07 5.82 -4.90
C VAL A 72 -7.09 6.86 -4.41
N GLN A 73 -7.36 7.91 -5.19
CA GLN A 73 -8.42 8.89 -4.89
C GLN A 73 -9.82 8.25 -4.93
N ALA A 74 -10.07 7.35 -5.88
CA ALA A 74 -11.31 6.59 -5.94
C ALA A 74 -11.45 5.66 -4.71
N ALA A 75 -10.36 5.03 -4.26
CA ALA A 75 -10.36 4.22 -3.04
C ALA A 75 -10.64 5.06 -1.78
N LEU A 76 -10.11 6.28 -1.69
CA LEU A 76 -10.44 7.21 -0.60
C LEU A 76 -11.91 7.63 -0.63
N SER A 77 -12.44 7.92 -1.82
CA SER A 77 -13.84 8.31 -2.00
C SER A 77 -14.80 7.20 -1.55
N LEU A 78 -14.41 5.93 -1.73
CA LEU A 78 -15.17 4.79 -1.22
C LEU A 78 -15.20 4.74 0.32
N TYR A 79 -14.07 5.02 0.98
CA TYR A 79 -13.99 5.15 2.45
C TYR A 79 -14.87 6.29 3.01
N ASP A 80 -15.02 7.39 2.26
CA ASP A 80 -15.89 8.50 2.65
C ASP A 80 -17.39 8.15 2.48
N PHE A 81 -17.70 7.23 1.57
CA PHE A 81 -19.07 6.76 1.31
C PHE A 81 -19.52 5.66 2.29
N ASP A 82 -18.60 4.79 2.74
CA ASP A 82 -18.85 3.72 3.71
C ASP A 82 -17.97 3.87 4.98
N PRO A 83 -18.36 4.76 5.92
CA PRO A 83 -17.52 5.07 7.08
C PRO A 83 -17.50 3.97 8.17
N ASP A 84 -18.31 2.91 8.05
CA ASP A 84 -18.48 1.89 9.11
C ASP A 84 -17.46 0.74 9.03
N ASP A 85 -16.55 0.74 8.05
CA ASP A 85 -15.52 -0.30 7.89
C ASP A 85 -14.28 -0.07 8.79
N SER A 86 -14.53 0.34 10.04
CA SER A 86 -13.53 0.49 11.11
C SER A 86 -12.78 -0.81 11.46
N HIS A 87 -13.03 -1.90 10.75
CA HIS A 87 -12.44 -3.23 10.94
C HIS A 87 -11.32 -3.58 9.95
N ALA A 88 -11.08 -2.81 8.88
CA ALA A 88 -10.02 -3.14 7.91
C ALA A 88 -8.60 -3.15 8.56
N ALA A 89 -8.36 -2.25 9.53
CA ALA A 89 -7.14 -2.28 10.34
C ALA A 89 -7.12 -3.39 11.41
N ALA A 90 -8.30 -3.86 11.86
CA ALA A 90 -8.41 -4.90 12.88
C ALA A 90 -7.89 -6.27 12.39
N ALA A 91 -7.92 -6.54 11.07
CA ALA A 91 -7.35 -7.75 10.50
C ALA A 91 -5.83 -7.88 10.73
N ARG A 92 -5.08 -6.76 10.73
CA ARG A 92 -3.62 -6.78 10.95
C ARG A 92 -3.23 -6.86 12.42
N VAL A 93 -4.09 -6.40 13.33
CA VAL A 93 -3.90 -6.58 14.78
C VAL A 93 -4.21 -8.02 15.21
N ALA A 94 -5.14 -8.70 14.52
CA ALA A 94 -5.44 -10.11 14.77
C ALA A 94 -4.29 -11.04 14.34
N ASP A 95 -3.58 -10.73 13.26
CA ASP A 95 -2.51 -11.59 12.72
C ASP A 95 -1.20 -11.52 13.55
N THR A 96 -0.92 -10.40 14.20
CA THR A 96 0.25 -10.28 15.10
C THR A 96 0.00 -10.86 16.50
N SER A 97 -1.23 -11.26 16.82
CA SER A 97 -1.59 -11.87 18.09
C SER A 97 -1.43 -13.40 18.11
N HIS A 98 -1.13 -14.04 16.97
CA HIS A 98 -0.92 -15.49 16.88
C HIS A 98 0.56 -15.91 16.97
N VAL A 99 1.37 -15.22 17.78
CA VAL A 99 2.72 -15.68 18.15
C VAL A 99 2.92 -15.55 19.67
N THR A 100 2.05 -16.17 20.46
CA THR A 100 2.41 -16.57 21.83
C THR A 100 1.79 -17.91 22.18
N GLY A 101 2.64 -18.91 22.38
CA GLY A 101 2.33 -20.03 23.26
C GLY A 101 1.94 -21.33 22.58
N SER A 102 2.91 -22.05 22.01
CA SER A 102 2.87 -23.52 21.95
C SER A 102 4.27 -24.09 21.72
N SER A 103 5.11 -24.03 22.76
CA SER A 103 6.26 -24.92 22.88
C SER A 103 6.15 -25.66 24.20
N LYS A 104 5.26 -26.65 24.23
CA LYS A 104 5.18 -27.65 25.31
C LYS A 104 6.19 -28.76 24.98
N TYR A 105 7.47 -28.48 25.19
CA TYR A 105 8.48 -29.54 25.26
C TYR A 105 8.40 -30.19 26.63
N GLY A 106 8.31 -31.52 26.62
CA GLY A 106 8.11 -32.35 27.79
C GLY A 106 9.28 -32.29 28.77
N THR A 107 8.95 -32.32 30.05
CA THR A 107 9.85 -32.75 31.10
C THR A 107 9.27 -34.05 31.64
N LEU A 108 9.92 -35.15 31.25
CA LEU A 108 9.70 -36.48 31.79
C LEU A 108 10.07 -36.42 33.27
N SER A 109 9.10 -36.70 34.15
CA SER A 109 9.35 -36.79 35.59
C SER A 109 10.37 -37.89 35.87
N ASP A 110 11.46 -37.47 36.50
CA ASP A 110 12.40 -38.32 37.23
C ASP A 110 11.70 -38.74 38.53
N ASP A 111 11.31 -40.01 38.61
CA ASP A 111 10.82 -40.63 39.84
C ASP A 111 11.89 -41.62 40.31
N SER A 112 12.82 -41.07 41.09
CA SER A 112 13.72 -41.84 41.95
C SER A 112 12.99 -42.09 43.27
N GLU A 113 12.89 -43.35 43.72
CA GLU A 113 13.41 -43.78 45.04
C GLU A 113 13.16 -45.27 45.36
N GLN A 114 14.13 -45.82 46.09
CA GLN A 114 14.29 -47.21 46.57
C GLN A 114 13.32 -47.55 47.71
N SER A 115 12.95 -48.84 47.89
CA SER A 115 13.22 -49.56 49.15
C SER A 115 12.76 -51.03 49.18
N THR A 116 13.61 -51.80 49.85
CA THR A 116 13.59 -53.18 50.37
C THR A 116 12.26 -53.79 50.84
N ALA A 117 12.11 -55.11 50.60
CA ALA A 117 11.82 -56.14 51.62
C ALA A 117 12.16 -57.54 51.08
#